data_AF-A0A1G2ZJ18-F1
#
_entry.id   AF-A0A1G2ZJ18-F1
#
_cell.length_a   1.000
_cell.length_b   1.000
_cell.length_c   1.000
_cell.angle_alpha   90.00
_cell.angle_beta   90.00
_cell.angle_gamma   90.00
#
_symmetry.space_group_name_H-M   'P 1'
#
loop_
_entity.id
_entity.type
_entity.pdbx_description
1 polymer ?
#
loop_
_entity_poly.entity_id
_entity_poly.type
_entity_poly.pdbx_seq_one_letter_code
_entity_poly.pdbx_strand_id
1 'polypeptide(L)'
;MCFRVIPSRSLLKMLVGMAVAGAAAHAWGATPPKPLPPFAEIQKAVLRHFRLLPDYKSGDLISRSEVQRLFAGLEKIGWVPADHQSILKQVPTDESFLAKELRTQTGREFMRQVAAFPDAYDRLSRLPYGKETVRDLIDGADGYKMVEYMTTTPGGENMGKQLSNAPKGRNFNKETGRIYTAKALLERLKTSYDSAAKDGTAKKGDGASRKRSGPATTVKTKPS
;
A
#
# COMPACT_ATOMS: atom_id res chain seq x y z
N MET A 1 31.12 37.89 -40.23
CA MET A 1 31.84 36.67 -39.83
C MET A 1 30.96 35.48 -40.22
N CYS A 2 30.95 35.08 -41.50
CA CYS A 2 31.84 34.08 -42.13
C CYS A 2 31.52 32.63 -41.74
N PHE A 3 30.74 32.00 -42.63
CA PHE A 3 30.55 30.59 -42.95
C PHE A 3 31.61 29.59 -42.44
N ARG A 4 31.15 28.38 -42.07
CA ARG A 4 31.57 27.16 -42.79
C ARG A 4 30.63 25.97 -42.60
N VAL A 5 30.00 25.61 -43.71
CA VAL A 5 29.41 24.32 -44.05
C VAL A 5 30.54 23.30 -44.27
N ILE A 6 30.36 22.05 -43.84
CA ILE A 6 31.13 20.90 -44.34
C ILE A 6 30.13 19.79 -44.74
N PRO A 7 30.16 19.30 -45.99
CA PRO A 7 29.33 18.21 -46.47
C PRO A 7 30.11 16.88 -46.59
N SER A 8 29.35 15.82 -46.91
CA SER A 8 29.72 14.76 -47.87
C SER A 8 30.35 13.46 -47.34
N ARG A 9 29.61 12.35 -47.51
CA ARG A 9 29.87 11.20 -48.43
C ARG A 9 29.14 9.95 -47.91
N SER A 10 28.03 9.53 -48.50
CA SER A 10 27.91 8.59 -49.64
C SER A 10 28.46 7.17 -49.42
N LEU A 11 27.51 6.22 -49.46
CA LEU A 11 27.55 4.89 -50.08
C LEU A 11 28.54 3.83 -49.59
N LEU A 12 28.01 2.79 -48.96
CA LEU A 12 28.36 1.41 -49.34
C LEU A 12 27.12 0.51 -49.30
N LYS A 13 26.85 -0.09 -50.46
CA LYS A 13 25.78 -1.06 -50.71
C LYS A 13 26.21 -2.47 -50.31
N MET A 14 25.19 -3.33 -50.20
CA MET A 14 25.21 -4.79 -50.33
C MET A 14 25.73 -5.61 -49.14
N LEU A 15 24.81 -6.37 -48.54
CA LEU A 15 24.73 -7.81 -48.84
C LEU A 15 23.37 -8.37 -48.41
N VAL A 16 22.68 -8.97 -49.38
CA VAL A 16 21.54 -9.86 -49.18
C VAL A 16 22.11 -11.20 -48.72
N GLY A 17 21.72 -11.65 -47.53
CA GLY A 17 22.01 -12.98 -47.00
C GLY A 17 20.73 -13.55 -46.40
N MET A 18 20.04 -14.36 -47.20
CA MET A 18 18.86 -15.14 -46.80
C MET A 18 19.32 -16.27 -45.86
N ALA A 19 18.85 -16.24 -44.62
CA ALA A 19 18.92 -17.38 -43.70
C ALA A 19 17.51 -17.66 -43.16
N VAL A 20 16.87 -18.67 -43.74
CA VAL A 20 15.71 -19.34 -43.16
C VAL A 20 16.26 -20.28 -42.09
N ALA A 21 16.03 -19.98 -40.81
CA ALA A 21 16.32 -20.89 -39.72
C ALA A 21 15.24 -20.78 -38.63
N GLY A 22 14.42 -21.82 -38.55
CA GLY A 22 13.74 -22.29 -37.35
C GLY A 22 12.98 -21.28 -36.51
N ALA A 23 11.66 -21.18 -36.72
CA ALA A 23 10.75 -20.81 -35.65
C ALA A 23 10.78 -21.92 -34.59
N ALA A 24 11.79 -21.92 -33.72
CA ALA A 24 11.71 -22.60 -32.44
C ALA A 24 10.58 -21.91 -31.69
N ALA A 25 9.42 -22.57 -31.66
CA ALA A 25 8.35 -22.25 -30.74
C ALA A 25 8.95 -22.31 -29.34
N HIS A 26 9.39 -21.17 -28.84
CA HIS A 26 9.64 -20.97 -27.43
C HIS A 26 8.26 -21.02 -26.81
N ALA A 27 7.81 -22.24 -26.50
CA ALA A 27 6.88 -22.45 -25.43
C ALA A 27 7.58 -21.92 -24.18
N TRP A 28 7.46 -20.60 -23.97
CA TRP A 28 7.62 -20.00 -22.67
C TRP A 28 6.61 -20.72 -21.80
N GLY A 29 7.08 -21.79 -21.16
CA GLY A 29 6.43 -22.38 -20.01
C GLY A 29 6.36 -21.27 -18.98
N ALA A 30 5.25 -20.52 -19.01
CA ALA A 30 4.93 -19.55 -17.98
C ALA A 30 5.02 -20.32 -16.68
N THR A 31 6.06 -20.03 -15.90
CA THR A 31 6.25 -20.64 -14.60
C THR A 31 4.94 -20.46 -13.85
N PRO A 32 4.30 -21.54 -13.37
CA PRO A 32 3.02 -21.42 -12.72
C PRO A 32 3.16 -20.42 -11.57
N PRO A 33 2.24 -19.45 -11.46
CA PRO A 33 2.36 -18.39 -10.47
C PRO A 33 2.53 -19.01 -9.09
N LYS A 34 3.59 -18.58 -8.37
CA LYS A 34 3.91 -19.11 -7.04
C LYS A 34 2.65 -19.01 -6.16
N PRO A 35 2.28 -20.08 -5.46
CA PRO A 35 1.10 -20.03 -4.60
C PRO A 35 1.26 -18.93 -3.57
N LEU A 36 0.16 -18.22 -3.31
CA LEU A 36 0.10 -17.16 -2.33
C LEU A 36 0.47 -17.74 -0.94
N PRO A 37 1.42 -17.16 -0.20
CA PRO A 37 1.76 -17.63 1.13
C PRO A 37 0.56 -17.40 2.07
N PRO A 38 0.34 -18.25 3.09
CA PRO A 38 -0.74 -18.06 4.05
C PRO A 38 -0.67 -16.68 4.71
N PHE A 39 -1.82 -16.02 4.92
CA PHE A 39 -1.86 -14.70 5.57
C PHE A 39 -1.20 -14.69 6.96
N ALA A 40 -1.24 -15.80 7.69
CA ALA A 40 -0.56 -15.93 8.98
C ALA A 40 0.97 -15.76 8.86
N GLU A 41 1.59 -16.20 7.76
CA GLU A 41 3.02 -16.00 7.51
C GLU A 41 3.33 -14.53 7.21
N ILE A 42 2.48 -13.87 6.43
CA ILE A 42 2.55 -12.43 6.17
C ILE A 42 2.44 -11.66 7.48
N GLN A 43 1.42 -11.95 8.30
CA GLN A 43 1.22 -11.31 9.60
C GLN A 43 2.45 -11.49 10.50
N LYS A 44 3.00 -12.71 10.57
CA LYS A 44 4.23 -12.98 11.32
C LYS A 44 5.42 -12.17 10.80
N ALA A 45 5.58 -12.06 9.48
CA ALA A 45 6.64 -11.27 8.87
C ALA A 45 6.52 -9.78 9.18
N VAL A 46 5.31 -9.22 9.10
CA VAL A 46 5.02 -7.81 9.45
C VAL A 46 5.32 -7.53 10.91
N LEU A 47 4.79 -8.35 11.83
CA LEU A 47 5.03 -8.17 13.27
C LEU A 47 6.50 -8.32 13.62
N ARG A 48 7.21 -9.28 12.99
CA ARG A 48 8.65 -9.45 13.18
C ARG A 48 9.44 -8.25 12.68
N HIS A 49 9.08 -7.70 11.52
CA HIS A 49 9.75 -6.53 10.94
C HIS A 49 9.76 -5.35 11.91
N PHE A 50 8.59 -4.96 12.43
CA PHE A 50 8.49 -3.80 13.33
C PHE A 50 9.10 -4.07 14.70
N ARG A 51 9.00 -5.29 15.24
CA ARG A 51 9.66 -5.67 16.50
C ARG A 51 11.20 -5.58 16.46
N LEU A 52 11.79 -5.66 15.28
CA LEU A 52 13.24 -5.56 15.09
C LEU A 52 13.71 -4.10 14.90
N LEU A 53 12.79 -3.14 14.79
CA LEU A 53 13.16 -1.74 14.72
C LEU A 53 13.61 -1.26 16.11
N PRO A 54 14.71 -0.46 16.20
CA PRO A 54 15.14 0.13 17.46
C PRO A 54 14.01 0.93 18.12
N ASP A 55 13.83 0.74 19.43
CA ASP A 55 12.90 1.49 20.29
C ASP A 55 11.40 1.46 19.90
N TYR A 56 11.02 0.65 18.91
CA TYR A 56 9.63 0.50 18.47
C TYR A 56 8.79 -0.25 19.50
N LYS A 57 7.59 0.26 19.78
CA LYS A 57 6.54 -0.41 20.55
C LYS A 57 5.24 -0.50 19.77
N SER A 58 4.38 -1.43 20.19
CA SER A 58 3.05 -1.57 19.58
C SER A 58 2.25 -0.29 19.77
N GLY A 59 1.70 0.24 18.68
CA GLY A 59 0.94 1.49 18.68
C GLY A 59 1.76 2.70 18.25
N ASP A 60 3.09 2.60 18.17
CA ASP A 60 3.93 3.66 17.64
C ASP A 60 3.65 3.92 16.16
N LEU A 61 3.91 5.15 15.75
CA LEU A 61 3.79 5.59 14.36
C LEU A 61 4.80 4.86 13.48
N ILE A 62 4.32 4.36 12.35
CA ILE A 62 5.15 3.79 11.27
C ILE A 62 5.32 4.80 10.13
N SER A 63 6.41 4.66 9.41
CA SER A 63 6.79 5.52 8.29
C SER A 63 6.89 4.79 6.97
N ARG A 64 6.90 5.56 5.89
CA ARG A 64 7.01 5.05 4.53
C ARG A 64 8.29 4.24 4.32
N SER A 65 9.44 4.69 4.83
CA SER A 65 10.70 3.96 4.64
C SER A 65 10.69 2.57 5.30
N GLU A 66 10.06 2.44 6.47
CA GLU A 66 9.89 1.17 7.18
C GLU A 66 8.96 0.23 6.38
N VAL A 67 7.83 0.74 5.89
CA VAL A 67 6.90 -0.05 5.08
C VAL A 67 7.52 -0.49 3.75
N GLN A 68 8.37 0.34 3.12
CA GLN A 68 9.13 -0.05 1.93
C GLN A 68 10.09 -1.21 2.22
N ARG A 69 10.83 -1.17 3.33
CA ARG A 69 11.72 -2.27 3.74
C ARG A 69 10.94 -3.53 4.07
N LEU A 70 9.76 -3.39 4.67
CA LEU A 70 8.84 -4.50 4.89
C LEU A 70 8.42 -5.16 3.58
N PHE A 71 8.04 -4.39 2.56
CA PHE A 71 7.65 -4.95 1.25
C PHE A 71 8.77 -5.72 0.57
N ALA A 72 10.02 -5.23 0.63
CA ALA A 72 11.17 -6.00 0.17
C ALA A 72 11.36 -7.32 0.97
N GLY A 73 10.94 -7.36 2.24
CA GLY A 73 10.88 -8.57 3.04
C GLY A 73 9.76 -9.53 2.63
N LEU A 74 8.57 -9.00 2.35
CA LEU A 74 7.42 -9.80 1.91
C LEU A 74 7.65 -10.42 0.52
N GLU A 75 8.36 -9.71 -0.36
CA GLU A 75 8.75 -10.22 -1.68
C GLU A 75 9.55 -11.52 -1.57
N LYS A 76 10.45 -11.62 -0.58
CA LYS A 76 11.27 -12.83 -0.34
C LYS A 76 10.44 -14.05 0.06
N ILE A 77 9.31 -13.85 0.74
CA ILE A 77 8.37 -14.93 1.05
C ILE A 77 7.35 -15.18 -0.09
N GLY A 78 7.51 -14.47 -1.22
CA GLY A 78 6.74 -14.69 -2.44
C GLY A 78 5.45 -13.87 -2.53
N TRP A 79 5.32 -12.78 -1.78
CA TRP A 79 4.14 -11.92 -1.89
C TRP A 79 4.47 -10.43 -1.79
N VAL A 80 3.96 -9.66 -2.74
CA VAL A 80 3.90 -8.20 -2.66
C VAL A 80 2.47 -7.80 -3.02
N PRO A 81 1.80 -6.94 -2.23
CA PRO A 81 0.48 -6.42 -2.58
C PRO A 81 0.51 -5.75 -3.96
N ALA A 82 -0.43 -6.10 -4.84
CA ALA A 82 -0.52 -5.49 -6.17
C ALA A 82 -0.69 -3.96 -6.09
N ASP A 83 -1.37 -3.49 -5.04
CA ASP A 83 -1.65 -2.10 -4.73
C ASP A 83 -0.66 -1.46 -3.74
N HIS A 84 0.54 -2.03 -3.58
CA HIS A 84 1.57 -1.54 -2.64
C HIS A 84 1.86 -0.03 -2.79
N GLN A 85 1.86 0.52 -4.02
CA GLN A 85 2.03 1.96 -4.24
C GLN A 85 0.90 2.80 -3.61
N SER A 86 -0.33 2.29 -3.61
CA SER A 86 -1.47 2.95 -2.96
C SER A 86 -1.30 2.93 -1.43
N ILE A 87 -0.87 1.78 -0.88
CA ILE A 87 -0.59 1.64 0.55
C ILE A 87 0.51 2.63 0.98
N LEU A 88 1.62 2.73 0.23
CA LEU A 88 2.71 3.67 0.56
C LEU A 88 2.28 5.14 0.59
N LYS A 89 1.30 5.54 -0.25
CA LYS A 89 0.75 6.89 -0.25
C LYS A 89 -0.05 7.20 1.02
N GLN A 90 -0.68 6.18 1.62
CA GLN A 90 -1.44 6.30 2.86
C GLN A 90 -0.53 6.38 4.10
N VAL A 91 0.69 5.87 4.02
CA VAL A 91 1.66 5.93 5.13
C VAL A 91 2.35 7.31 5.18
N PRO A 92 2.52 7.91 6.38
CA PRO A 92 3.29 9.15 6.56
C PRO A 92 4.73 9.02 6.02
N THR A 93 5.24 10.09 5.42
CA THR A 93 6.67 10.18 5.11
C THR A 93 7.49 10.33 6.37
N ASP A 94 8.73 9.86 6.32
CA ASP A 94 9.72 10.10 7.35
C ASP A 94 9.91 11.59 7.66
N GLU A 95 9.81 12.42 6.63
CA GLU A 95 9.92 13.88 6.73
C GLU A 95 8.61 14.59 7.12
N SER A 96 7.52 13.84 7.33
CA SER A 96 6.26 14.48 7.73
C SER A 96 6.41 15.09 9.10
N PHE A 97 5.73 16.22 9.33
CA PHE A 97 5.77 16.93 10.61
C PHE A 97 5.46 15.98 11.78
N LEU A 98 4.36 15.22 11.70
CA LEU A 98 3.97 14.30 12.76
C LEU A 98 5.02 13.20 12.99
N ALA A 99 5.62 12.64 11.94
CA ALA A 99 6.70 11.67 12.09
C ALA A 99 7.95 12.27 12.75
N LYS A 100 8.31 13.52 12.43
CA LYS A 100 9.46 14.19 13.06
C LYS A 100 9.25 14.42 14.55
N GLU A 101 8.10 14.98 14.93
CA GLU A 101 7.82 15.29 16.34
C GLU A 101 7.70 13.99 17.17
N LEU A 102 7.00 12.98 16.65
CA LEU A 102 6.78 11.73 17.39
C LEU A 102 8.00 10.80 17.46
N ARG A 103 9.02 11.01 16.61
CA ARG A 103 10.28 10.24 16.66
C ARG A 103 11.30 10.78 17.65
N THR A 104 10.99 11.88 18.34
CA THR A 104 11.78 12.32 19.50
C THR A 104 11.55 11.39 20.70
N GLN A 105 12.36 11.53 21.75
CA GLN A 105 12.16 10.73 22.97
C GLN A 105 10.79 11.05 23.61
N THR A 106 10.48 12.32 23.81
CA THR A 106 9.19 12.80 24.32
C THR A 106 8.03 12.36 23.42
N GLY A 107 8.19 12.50 22.11
CA GLY A 107 7.22 12.04 21.12
C GLY A 107 6.90 10.55 21.23
N ARG A 108 7.91 9.70 21.45
CA ARG A 108 7.71 8.26 21.68
C ARG A 108 6.97 7.97 22.98
N GLU A 109 7.24 8.71 24.04
CA GLU A 109 6.52 8.56 25.31
C GLU A 109 5.06 8.96 25.14
N PHE A 110 4.80 10.08 24.48
CA PHE A 110 3.46 10.52 24.11
C PHE A 110 2.72 9.48 23.25
N MET A 111 3.36 8.91 22.21
CA MET A 111 2.77 7.84 21.40
C MET A 111 2.31 6.65 22.25
N ARG A 112 3.13 6.25 23.23
CA ARG A 112 2.80 5.11 24.10
C ARG A 112 1.59 5.39 24.97
N GLN A 113 1.39 6.64 25.38
CA GLN A 113 0.21 7.05 26.14
C GLN A 113 -1.04 7.05 25.25
N VAL A 114 -0.95 7.59 24.03
CA VAL A 114 -2.11 7.71 23.13
C VAL A 114 -2.44 6.45 22.33
N ALA A 115 -1.55 5.45 22.33
CA ALA A 115 -1.73 4.18 21.60
C ALA A 115 -2.99 3.41 22.01
N ALA A 116 -3.51 3.65 23.23
CA ALA A 116 -4.74 3.03 23.72
C ALA A 116 -6.02 3.70 23.17
N PHE A 117 -5.92 4.91 22.63
CA PHE A 117 -7.08 5.69 22.22
C PHE A 117 -7.37 5.52 20.72
N PRO A 118 -8.64 5.31 20.34
CA PRO A 118 -9.02 5.19 18.94
C PRO A 118 -8.75 6.50 18.21
N ASP A 119 -8.36 6.43 16.94
CA ASP A 119 -8.15 7.59 16.06
C ASP A 119 -7.18 8.68 16.58
N ALA A 120 -6.35 8.39 17.59
CA ALA A 120 -5.48 9.39 18.22
C ALA A 120 -4.64 10.16 17.19
N TYR A 121 -4.00 9.44 16.27
CA TYR A 121 -3.19 10.04 15.21
C TYR A 121 -4.02 10.83 14.19
N ASP A 122 -5.22 10.37 13.87
CA ASP A 122 -6.14 11.10 12.99
C ASP A 122 -6.52 12.45 13.61
N ARG A 123 -6.85 12.47 14.91
CA ARG A 123 -7.16 13.71 15.63
C ARG A 123 -5.96 14.66 15.66
N LEU A 124 -4.77 14.16 16.00
CA LEU A 124 -3.53 14.96 16.01
C LEU A 124 -3.25 15.60 14.65
N SER A 125 -3.39 14.84 13.57
CA SER A 125 -3.12 15.32 12.22
C SER A 125 -4.12 16.37 11.72
N ARG A 126 -5.30 16.48 12.36
CA ARG A 126 -6.41 17.35 11.96
C ARG A 126 -6.57 18.59 12.84
N LEU A 127 -5.69 18.81 13.81
CA LEU A 127 -5.77 19.97 14.71
C LEU A 127 -5.72 21.30 13.93
N PRO A 128 -6.77 22.15 14.03
CA PRO A 128 -6.89 23.35 13.20
C PRO A 128 -5.90 24.47 13.56
N TYR A 129 -5.44 24.50 14.81
CA TYR A 129 -4.48 25.49 15.32
C TYR A 129 -3.02 25.13 15.01
N GLY A 130 -2.79 24.03 14.28
CA GLY A 130 -1.54 23.74 13.59
C GLY A 130 -0.49 23.00 14.42
N LYS A 131 0.75 23.13 13.94
CA LYS A 131 1.92 22.37 14.42
C LYS A 131 2.28 22.68 15.88
N GLU A 132 2.05 23.90 16.32
CA GLU A 132 2.39 24.35 17.67
C GLU A 132 1.53 23.65 18.72
N THR A 133 0.22 23.61 18.53
CA THR A 133 -0.68 22.84 19.41
C THR A 133 -0.29 21.36 19.48
N VAL A 134 0.13 20.75 18.37
CA VAL A 134 0.60 19.36 18.40
C VAL A 134 1.86 19.22 19.26
N ARG A 135 2.80 20.19 19.19
CA ARG A 135 3.99 20.19 20.04
C ARG A 135 3.64 20.39 21.50
N ASP A 136 2.78 21.35 21.82
CA ASP A 136 2.35 21.59 23.20
C ASP A 136 1.70 20.35 23.82
N LEU A 137 0.95 19.58 23.02
CA LEU A 137 0.37 18.31 23.45
C LEU A 137 1.44 17.23 23.66
N ILE A 138 2.46 17.17 22.80
CA ILE A 138 3.55 16.19 22.92
C ILE A 138 4.43 16.51 24.13
N ASP A 139 4.76 17.77 24.34
CA ASP A 139 5.70 18.23 25.37
C ASP A 139 5.03 18.42 26.74
N GLY A 140 3.70 18.62 26.77
CA GLY A 140 2.93 18.79 27.99
C GLY A 140 2.72 17.47 28.74
N ALA A 141 2.95 17.48 30.07
CA ALA A 141 2.81 16.29 30.93
C ALA A 141 1.45 15.59 30.81
N ASP A 142 0.38 16.35 30.53
CA ASP A 142 -1.00 15.89 30.42
C ASP A 142 -1.58 16.02 29.00
N GLY A 143 -0.77 16.28 27.98
CA GLY A 143 -1.28 16.50 26.63
C GLY A 143 -2.01 15.29 26.04
N TYR A 144 -1.63 14.07 26.46
CA TYR A 144 -2.33 12.85 26.05
C TYR A 144 -3.79 12.81 26.53
N LYS A 145 -4.13 13.46 27.66
CA LYS A 145 -5.51 13.54 28.18
C LYS A 145 -6.41 14.35 27.27
N MET A 146 -5.87 15.34 26.56
CA MET A 146 -6.65 16.06 25.55
C MET A 146 -6.98 15.14 24.37
N VAL A 147 -6.04 14.31 23.93
CA VAL A 147 -6.28 13.31 22.88
C VAL A 147 -7.31 12.28 23.35
N GLU A 148 -7.18 11.77 24.57
CA GLU A 148 -8.16 10.91 25.21
C GLU A 148 -9.55 11.56 25.18
N TYR A 149 -9.68 12.77 25.73
CA TYR A 149 -10.94 13.50 25.78
C TYR A 149 -11.59 13.63 24.39
N MET A 150 -10.82 14.05 23.38
CA MET A 150 -11.28 14.24 22.00
C MET A 150 -11.72 12.94 21.31
N THR A 151 -11.21 11.79 21.74
CA THR A 151 -11.43 10.50 21.07
C THR A 151 -12.43 9.60 21.77
N THR A 152 -12.60 9.74 23.09
CA THR A 152 -13.38 8.79 23.89
C THR A 152 -14.65 9.38 24.50
N THR A 153 -14.82 10.70 24.51
CA THR A 153 -15.95 11.35 25.20
C THR A 153 -16.96 12.00 24.24
N PRO A 154 -18.26 12.05 24.59
CA PRO A 154 -19.26 12.82 23.84
C PRO A 154 -18.93 14.32 23.77
N GLY A 155 -18.33 14.86 24.83
CA GLY A 155 -17.85 16.25 24.87
C GLY A 155 -16.76 16.50 23.83
N GLY A 156 -15.80 15.58 23.70
CA GLY A 156 -14.77 15.60 22.67
C GLY A 156 -15.33 15.52 21.25
N GLU A 157 -16.36 14.67 21.03
CA GLU A 157 -17.03 14.60 19.74
C GLU A 157 -17.68 15.94 19.37
N ASN A 158 -18.37 16.58 20.33
CA ASN A 158 -19.00 17.89 20.13
C ASN A 158 -17.96 19.00 19.93
N MET A 159 -16.86 18.99 20.68
CA MET A 159 -15.71 19.87 20.45
C MET A 159 -15.20 19.70 19.02
N GLY A 160 -15.05 18.46 18.53
CA GLY A 160 -14.65 18.19 17.17
C GLY A 160 -15.62 18.71 16.10
N LYS A 161 -16.94 18.70 16.38
CA LYS A 161 -17.95 19.34 15.52
C LYS A 161 -17.75 20.86 15.47
N GLN A 162 -17.46 21.49 16.60
CA GLN A 162 -17.14 22.92 16.66
C GLN A 162 -15.84 23.25 15.92
N LEU A 163 -14.77 22.47 16.14
CA LEU A 163 -13.49 22.60 15.44
C LEU A 163 -13.67 22.41 13.93
N SER A 164 -14.61 21.56 13.50
CA SER A 164 -14.93 21.37 12.08
C SER A 164 -15.43 22.62 11.37
N ASN A 165 -15.96 23.60 12.11
CA ASN A 165 -16.40 24.89 11.58
C ASN A 165 -15.26 25.92 11.48
N ALA A 166 -14.08 25.64 12.06
CA ALA A 166 -12.92 26.53 11.95
C ALA A 166 -12.32 26.51 10.51
N PRO A 167 -11.67 27.59 10.06
CA PRO A 167 -11.13 27.71 8.70
C PRO A 167 -10.23 26.56 8.22
N LYS A 168 -9.56 25.85 9.15
CA LYS A 168 -8.68 24.70 8.88
C LYS A 168 -9.12 23.39 9.55
N GLY A 169 -10.30 23.36 10.16
CA GLY A 169 -10.72 22.21 10.97
C GLY A 169 -11.68 21.24 10.27
N ARG A 170 -12.07 21.51 9.02
CA ARG A 170 -13.07 20.71 8.30
C ARG A 170 -12.83 19.21 8.44
N ASN A 171 -13.92 18.47 8.69
CA ASN A 171 -13.91 17.01 8.89
C ASN A 171 -13.08 16.55 10.10
N PHE A 172 -12.93 17.33 11.17
CA PHE A 172 -12.07 17.01 12.32
C PHE A 172 -12.30 15.59 12.88
N ASN A 173 -13.56 15.18 13.03
CA ASN A 173 -13.93 13.85 13.54
C ASN A 173 -13.84 12.71 12.53
N LYS A 174 -13.53 12.99 11.26
CA LYS A 174 -13.41 11.92 10.24
C LYS A 174 -12.03 11.31 10.26
N GLU A 175 -11.95 10.02 9.94
CA GLU A 175 -10.68 9.36 9.64
C GLU A 175 -9.95 10.06 8.49
N THR A 176 -8.62 10.09 8.52
CA THR A 176 -7.79 10.66 7.45
C THR A 176 -7.55 9.70 6.29
N GLY A 177 -7.84 8.41 6.48
CA GLY A 177 -7.46 7.34 5.55
C GLY A 177 -5.95 7.08 5.51
N ARG A 178 -5.19 7.62 6.49
CA ARG A 178 -3.76 7.35 6.64
C ARG A 178 -3.55 6.06 7.44
N ILE A 179 -2.39 5.45 7.22
CA ILE A 179 -1.96 4.26 7.96
C ILE A 179 -0.86 4.70 8.92
N TYR A 180 -1.22 4.87 10.19
CA TYR A 180 -0.29 5.33 11.22
C TYR A 180 0.40 4.21 11.98
N THR A 181 -0.22 3.04 12.15
CA THR A 181 0.30 1.97 13.01
C THR A 181 0.48 0.66 12.26
N ALA A 182 1.32 -0.25 12.79
CA ALA A 182 1.46 -1.59 12.24
C ALA A 182 0.15 -2.39 12.23
N LYS A 183 -0.74 -2.15 13.21
CA LYS A 183 -2.08 -2.73 13.24
C LYS A 183 -2.90 -2.26 12.04
N ALA A 184 -2.99 -0.95 11.80
CA ALA A 184 -3.71 -0.40 10.66
C ALA A 184 -3.13 -0.91 9.32
N LEU A 185 -1.81 -1.07 9.24
CA LEU A 185 -1.16 -1.64 8.07
C LEU A 185 -1.55 -3.11 7.85
N LEU A 186 -1.59 -3.92 8.91
CA LEU A 186 -2.00 -5.32 8.83
C LEU A 186 -3.43 -5.47 8.31
N GLU A 187 -4.36 -4.68 8.84
CA GLU A 187 -5.76 -4.67 8.36
C GLU A 187 -5.82 -4.30 6.87
N ARG A 188 -5.06 -3.28 6.46
CA ARG A 188 -5.01 -2.86 5.07
C ARG A 188 -4.40 -3.93 4.15
N LEU A 189 -3.37 -4.63 4.62
CA LEU A 189 -2.74 -5.74 3.90
C LEU A 189 -3.67 -6.94 3.79
N LYS A 190 -4.50 -7.20 4.81
CA LYS A 190 -5.52 -8.24 4.75
C LYS A 190 -6.52 -7.98 3.63
N THR A 191 -6.95 -6.73 3.45
CA THR A 191 -7.80 -6.36 2.31
C THR A 191 -7.15 -6.69 0.97
N SER A 192 -5.87 -6.32 0.78
CA SER A 192 -5.14 -6.65 -0.45
C SER A 192 -4.98 -8.15 -0.66
N TYR A 193 -4.73 -8.89 0.42
CA TYR A 193 -4.59 -10.34 0.40
C TYR A 193 -5.90 -11.02 -0.03
N ASP A 194 -7.02 -10.60 0.54
CA ASP A 194 -8.33 -11.19 0.24
C ASP A 194 -8.75 -10.95 -1.21
N SER A 195 -8.43 -9.78 -1.77
CA SER A 195 -8.61 -9.52 -3.20
C SER A 195 -7.73 -10.43 -4.06
N ALA A 196 -6.45 -10.58 -3.74
CA ALA A 196 -5.54 -11.47 -4.47
C ALA A 196 -5.97 -12.94 -4.40
N ALA A 197 -6.49 -13.39 -3.26
CA ALA A 197 -7.00 -14.75 -3.09
C ALA A 197 -8.25 -15.01 -3.96
N LYS A 198 -9.16 -14.03 -4.07
CA LYS A 198 -10.34 -14.11 -4.96
C LYS A 198 -9.96 -14.14 -6.44
N ASP A 199 -8.97 -13.36 -6.84
CA ASP A 199 -8.50 -13.34 -8.23
C ASP A 199 -7.81 -14.65 -8.64
N GLY A 200 -7.12 -15.31 -7.68
CA GLY A 200 -6.49 -16.61 -7.86
C GLY A 200 -7.48 -17.77 -8.01
N THR A 201 -8.64 -17.72 -7.33
CA THR A 201 -9.68 -18.75 -7.46
C THR A 201 -10.48 -18.60 -8.75
N ALA A 202 -10.76 -17.37 -9.20
CA ALA A 202 -11.45 -17.10 -10.47
C ALA A 202 -10.69 -17.66 -11.68
N LYS A 203 -9.36 -17.50 -11.73
CA LYS A 203 -8.52 -18.02 -12.82
C LYS A 203 -8.41 -19.55 -12.87
N LYS A 204 -8.73 -20.26 -11.79
CA LYS A 204 -8.71 -21.73 -11.73
C LYS A 204 -9.99 -22.37 -12.30
N GLY A 205 -11.07 -21.59 -12.47
CA GLY A 205 -12.38 -22.05 -12.97
C GLY A 205 -12.54 -22.09 -14.49
N ASP A 206 -11.79 -21.28 -15.25
CA ASP A 206 -11.98 -21.13 -16.70
C ASP A 206 -11.32 -22.22 -17.57
N GLY A 207 -10.60 -23.17 -16.95
CA GLY A 207 -9.96 -24.29 -17.66
C GLY A 207 -10.84 -25.53 -17.87
N ALA A 208 -12.02 -25.59 -17.25
CA ALA A 208 -12.80 -26.83 -17.10
C ALA A 208 -14.18 -26.81 -17.80
N SER A 209 -14.34 -26.17 -18.97
CA SER A 209 -15.56 -26.40 -19.77
C SER A 209 -15.44 -25.96 -21.23
N ARG A 210 -14.67 -26.70 -22.05
CA ARG A 210 -14.88 -26.77 -23.51
C ARG A 210 -14.61 -28.19 -24.03
N LYS A 211 -15.43 -29.16 -23.59
CA LYS A 211 -15.66 -30.36 -24.41
C LYS A 211 -16.58 -29.94 -25.56
N ARG A 212 -15.99 -29.84 -26.75
CA ARG A 212 -16.69 -29.62 -28.02
C ARG A 212 -17.68 -30.77 -28.25
N SER A 213 -18.98 -30.49 -28.15
CA SER A 213 -20.02 -31.29 -28.78
C SER A 213 -19.99 -30.98 -30.28
N GLY A 214 -19.65 -31.99 -31.10
CA GLY A 214 -19.68 -31.87 -32.56
C GLY A 214 -21.12 -31.75 -33.08
N PRO A 215 -21.34 -31.13 -34.26
CA PRO A 215 -22.66 -31.01 -34.84
C PRO A 215 -23.13 -32.35 -35.41
N ALA A 216 -24.33 -32.78 -35.01
CA ALA A 216 -25.02 -33.93 -35.58
C ALA A 216 -25.65 -33.54 -36.92
N THR A 217 -25.12 -34.07 -38.01
CA THR A 217 -25.69 -33.96 -39.36
C THR A 217 -26.93 -34.87 -39.46
N THR A 218 -28.12 -34.29 -39.64
CA THR A 218 -29.35 -35.04 -39.91
C THR A 218 -29.53 -35.20 -41.42
N VAL A 219 -29.38 -36.43 -41.92
CA VAL A 219 -29.69 -36.81 -43.31
C VAL A 219 -31.19 -37.09 -43.42
N LYS A 220 -31.87 -36.37 -44.31
CA LYS A 220 -33.30 -36.51 -44.61
C LYS A 220 -33.46 -37.46 -45.81
N THR A 221 -33.88 -38.70 -45.58
CA THR A 221 -34.29 -39.62 -46.65
C THR A 221 -35.82 -39.70 -46.71
N LYS A 222 -36.36 -39.34 -47.87
CA LYS A 222 -37.76 -39.50 -48.27
C LYS A 222 -37.88 -40.81 -49.08
N PRO A 223 -38.90 -41.65 -48.85
CA PRO A 223 -39.37 -42.57 -49.88
C PRO A 223 -40.74 -42.13 -50.43
N SER A 224 -40.97 -42.61 -51.65
CA SER A 224 -42.03 -42.32 -52.61
C SER A 224 -43.45 -42.61 -52.14
#